data_AF-A0A2V8UY03-F1
#
_entry.id   AF-A0A2V8UY03-F1
#
_cell.length_a   1.000
_cell.length_b   1.000
_cell.length_c   1.000
_cell.angle_alpha   90.00
_cell.angle_beta   90.00
_cell.angle_gamma   90.00
#
_symmetry.space_group_name_H-M   'P 1'
#
loop_
_entity.id
_entity.type
_entity.pdbx_description
1 polymer ?
#
loop_
_entity_poly.entity_id
_entity_poly.type
_entity_poly.pdbx_seq_one_letter_code
_entity_poly.pdbx_strand_id
1 'polypeptide(L)'
;MLPFSGDVQSTAHNVEASKTEPDKNTYLILQGLHGADPNYNYGTHFLFQGHETGQRDAAGNVQGYITRINLDADGPHPVTLLATADSVGNHLPTIDGSTWYPWAQRLLFTSENGDKGGVWQATPDYPSMVDDLSGIFGRGGYEGIQADPQCC
;
A
#
# COMPACT_ATOMS: atom_id res chain seq x y z
N MET A 1 -32.28 3.21 10.84
CA MET A 1 -32.13 2.79 12.24
C MET A 1 -30.65 2.54 12.44
N LEU A 2 -30.00 3.12 13.44
CA LEU A 2 -28.58 2.86 13.71
C LEU A 2 -28.48 1.50 14.42
N PRO A 3 -27.50 0.65 14.06
CA PRO A 3 -27.33 -0.65 14.71
C PRO A 3 -26.92 -0.48 16.17
N PHE A 4 -27.39 -1.38 17.02
CA PHE A 4 -27.03 -1.51 18.43
C PHE A 4 -25.97 -2.60 18.61
N SER A 5 -25.26 -2.57 19.75
CA SER A 5 -24.29 -3.60 20.11
C SER A 5 -24.97 -4.97 20.21
N GLY A 6 -24.48 -5.94 19.43
CA GLY A 6 -25.01 -7.31 19.40
C GLY A 6 -26.01 -7.59 18.26
N ASP A 7 -26.28 -6.63 17.39
CA ASP A 7 -27.17 -6.85 16.24
C ASP A 7 -26.58 -7.82 15.21
N VAL A 8 -27.43 -8.65 14.63
CA VAL A 8 -27.08 -9.66 13.61
C VAL A 8 -27.56 -9.20 12.24
N GLN A 9 -26.74 -9.43 11.20
CA GLN A 9 -27.06 -9.09 9.82
C GLN A 9 -28.32 -9.82 9.34
N SER A 10 -29.25 -9.10 8.70
CA SER A 10 -30.44 -9.69 8.10
C SER A 10 -30.88 -8.93 6.84
N THR A 11 -31.76 -9.52 6.04
CA THR A 11 -32.28 -8.93 4.78
C THR A 11 -33.00 -7.59 4.96
N ALA A 12 -33.44 -7.27 6.18
CA ALA A 12 -34.10 -6.01 6.51
C ALA A 12 -33.26 -5.11 7.44
N HIS A 13 -32.07 -5.55 7.86
CA HIS A 13 -31.22 -4.86 8.82
C HIS A 13 -29.75 -4.99 8.42
N ASN A 14 -29.22 -3.91 7.83
CA ASN A 14 -27.78 -3.78 7.58
C ASN A 14 -27.08 -3.32 8.85
N VAL A 15 -26.36 -4.26 9.47
CA VAL A 15 -25.35 -3.96 10.48
C VAL A 15 -24.07 -3.63 9.72
N GLU A 16 -23.85 -2.35 9.40
CA GLU A 16 -22.57 -1.89 8.83
C GLU A 16 -21.46 -2.02 9.88
N ALA A 17 -20.74 -3.15 9.82
CA ALA A 17 -19.29 -3.29 9.82
C ALA A 17 -18.98 -4.78 9.60
N SER A 18 -19.17 -5.27 8.38
CA SER A 18 -18.37 -6.43 7.96
C SER A 18 -16.93 -5.95 8.12
N LYS A 19 -16.15 -6.55 9.02
CA LYS A 19 -14.72 -6.25 9.12
C LYS A 19 -14.11 -6.57 7.77
N THR A 20 -13.95 -5.58 6.91
CA THR A 20 -12.79 -5.56 6.04
C THR A 20 -11.59 -5.55 6.97
N GLU A 21 -10.61 -6.41 6.72
CA GLU A 21 -9.38 -6.36 7.50
C GLU A 21 -8.80 -4.94 7.41
N PRO A 22 -8.25 -4.37 8.49
CA PRO A 22 -7.61 -3.07 8.40
C PRO A 22 -6.42 -3.16 7.43
N ASP A 23 -6.36 -2.29 6.43
CA ASP A 23 -5.23 -2.19 5.50
C ASP A 23 -3.89 -2.20 6.28
N LYS A 24 -2.97 -3.07 5.88
CA LYS A 24 -1.67 -3.20 6.58
C LYS A 24 -0.72 -2.11 6.09
N ASN A 25 -0.55 -1.08 6.91
CA ASN A 25 0.43 -0.01 6.67
C ASN A 25 1.79 -0.33 7.30
N THR A 26 2.86 0.14 6.66
CA THR A 26 4.23 -0.09 7.11
C THR A 26 4.85 1.19 7.66
N TYR A 27 5.18 1.21 8.95
CA TYR A 27 5.93 2.31 9.55
C TYR A 27 7.43 1.99 9.57
N LEU A 28 8.27 2.93 9.11
CA LEU A 28 9.72 2.78 9.14
C LEU A 28 10.40 4.09 9.56
N ILE A 29 11.57 3.92 10.17
CA ILE A 29 12.54 4.99 10.40
C ILE A 29 13.66 4.82 9.39
N LEU A 30 13.75 5.73 8.42
CA LEU A 30 14.76 5.72 7.35
C LEU A 30 15.41 7.11 7.27
N GLN A 31 16.56 7.21 6.62
CA GLN A 31 17.25 8.50 6.45
C GLN A 31 17.54 8.75 4.98
N GLY A 32 17.57 10.03 4.60
CA GLY A 32 17.95 10.45 3.25
C GLY A 32 16.92 10.14 2.16
N LEU A 33 15.65 9.95 2.54
CA LEU A 33 14.58 9.84 1.55
C LEU A 33 14.21 11.22 1.01
N HIS A 34 14.00 11.29 -0.29
CA HIS A 34 13.65 12.48 -1.06
C HIS A 34 12.14 12.48 -1.37
N GLY A 35 11.68 13.59 -1.93
CA GLY A 35 10.31 13.77 -2.41
C GLY A 35 10.29 14.74 -3.59
N ALA A 36 9.11 15.26 -3.91
CA ALA A 36 8.91 16.11 -5.07
C ALA A 36 9.68 17.45 -5.00
N ASP A 37 9.94 17.98 -3.81
CA ASP A 37 10.86 19.11 -3.61
C ASP A 37 12.26 18.58 -3.27
N PRO A 38 13.23 18.65 -4.20
CA PRO A 38 14.57 18.13 -3.98
C PRO A 38 15.38 18.90 -2.93
N ASN A 39 14.93 20.09 -2.50
CA ASN A 39 15.62 20.90 -1.51
C ASN A 39 15.01 20.77 -0.10
N TYR A 40 13.91 20.02 0.04
CA TYR A 40 13.24 19.83 1.32
C TYR A 40 13.76 18.59 2.06
N ASN A 41 13.94 18.70 3.36
CA ASN A 41 14.26 17.55 4.21
C ASN A 41 12.95 16.92 4.71
N TYR A 42 12.62 15.75 4.15
CA TYR A 42 11.40 14.99 4.49
C TYR A 42 11.48 14.26 5.84
N GLY A 43 12.59 14.37 6.56
CA GLY A 43 12.77 13.80 7.89
C GLY A 43 13.13 12.32 7.87
N THR A 44 12.65 11.59 8.87
CA THR A 44 13.06 10.21 9.14
C THR A 44 11.94 9.23 9.45
N HIS A 45 10.78 9.72 9.88
CA HIS A 45 9.63 8.88 10.26
C HIS A 45 8.60 8.82 9.13
N PHE A 46 8.35 7.61 8.62
CA PHE A 46 7.52 7.42 7.43
C PHE A 46 6.46 6.34 7.64
N LEU A 47 5.24 6.59 7.16
CA LEU A 47 4.20 5.57 7.01
C LEU A 47 3.98 5.31 5.52
N PHE A 48 4.12 4.06 5.09
CA PHE A 48 3.88 3.63 3.72
C PHE A 48 2.52 2.94 3.61
N GLN A 49 1.75 3.33 2.61
CA GLN A 49 0.39 2.87 2.40
C GLN A 49 0.17 2.51 0.93
N GLY A 50 -0.47 1.38 0.71
CA GLY A 50 -1.15 1.08 -0.54
C GLY A 50 -2.59 1.60 -0.50
N HIS A 51 -3.14 1.94 -1.66
CA HIS A 51 -4.50 2.46 -1.75
C HIS A 51 -5.36 1.64 -2.71
N GLU A 52 -6.60 1.39 -2.30
CA GLU A 52 -7.59 0.67 -3.09
C GLU A 52 -8.59 1.57 -3.83
N THR A 53 -8.57 2.88 -3.55
CA THR A 53 -9.62 3.83 -3.97
C THR A 53 -9.12 4.93 -4.91
N GLY A 54 -8.26 4.59 -5.86
CA GLY A 54 -7.68 5.58 -6.78
C GLY A 54 -8.52 5.95 -7.99
N GLN A 55 -7.86 6.61 -8.94
CA GLN A 55 -8.48 7.07 -10.18
C GLN A 55 -9.03 5.88 -10.96
N ARG A 56 -10.19 6.06 -11.61
CA ARG A 56 -10.69 5.08 -12.57
C ARG A 56 -10.01 5.27 -13.92
N ASP A 57 -9.60 4.17 -14.55
CA ASP A 57 -9.14 4.18 -15.94
C ASP A 57 -10.30 4.37 -16.92
N ALA A 58 -9.99 4.47 -18.22
CA ALA A 58 -11.00 4.62 -19.27
C ALA A 58 -11.97 3.43 -19.38
N ALA A 59 -11.60 2.26 -18.85
CA ALA A 59 -12.44 1.06 -18.77
C ALA A 59 -13.25 0.97 -17.47
N GLY A 60 -13.08 1.94 -16.55
CA GLY A 60 -13.78 2.02 -15.27
C GLY A 60 -13.12 1.23 -14.13
N ASN A 61 -11.95 0.61 -14.33
CA ASN A 61 -11.23 -0.10 -13.28
C ASN A 61 -10.57 0.90 -12.33
N VAL A 62 -10.56 0.57 -11.04
CA VAL A 62 -9.88 1.40 -10.02
C VAL A 62 -8.39 1.11 -10.06
N GLN A 63 -7.58 2.16 -10.20
CA GLN A 63 -6.13 2.10 -10.12
C GLN A 63 -5.69 2.21 -8.65
N GLY A 64 -4.82 1.31 -8.20
CA GLY A 64 -4.14 1.48 -6.92
C GLY A 64 -2.91 2.36 -7.04
N TYR A 65 -2.42 2.82 -5.91
CA TYR A 65 -1.23 3.67 -5.84
C TYR A 65 -0.58 3.56 -4.47
N ILE A 66 0.69 3.96 -4.41
CA ILE A 66 1.50 3.90 -3.20
C ILE A 66 1.78 5.34 -2.74
N THR A 67 1.56 5.60 -1.46
CA THR A 67 1.96 6.86 -0.82
C THR A 67 2.88 6.64 0.36
N ARG A 68 3.72 7.63 0.61
CA ARG A 68 4.48 7.79 1.85
C ARG A 68 3.95 9.02 2.59
N ILE A 69 3.57 8.85 3.85
CA ILE A 69 3.31 9.96 4.77
C ILE A 69 4.65 10.31 5.45
N ASN A 70 5.02 11.58 5.39
CA ASN A 70 6.23 12.14 5.99
C ASN A 70 5.84 12.77 7.34
N LEU A 71 6.02 12.02 8.44
CA LEU A 71 5.49 12.42 9.75
C LEU A 71 6.24 13.60 10.38
N ASP A 72 7.46 13.86 9.91
CA ASP A 72 8.30 14.97 10.35
C ASP A 72 8.14 16.23 9.47
N ALA A 73 7.40 16.13 8.36
CA ALA A 73 7.29 17.20 7.38
C ALA A 73 6.27 18.29 7.77
N ASP A 74 6.42 19.46 7.18
CA ASP A 74 5.49 20.57 7.32
C ASP A 74 4.20 20.37 6.51
N GLY A 75 3.28 21.33 6.62
CA GLY A 75 1.95 21.25 6.00
C GLY A 75 1.93 21.08 4.47
N PRO A 76 2.87 21.66 3.70
CA PRO A 76 2.98 21.41 2.25
C PRO A 76 3.56 20.05 1.85
N HIS A 77 4.36 19.39 2.70
CA HIS A 77 5.07 18.15 2.37
C HIS A 77 4.62 16.87 3.13
N PRO A 78 3.40 16.76 3.70
CA PRO A 78 3.05 15.66 4.59
C PRO A 78 2.85 14.33 3.86
N VAL A 79 2.59 14.37 2.54
CA VAL A 79 2.31 13.18 1.73
C VAL A 79 3.11 13.24 0.43
N THR A 80 3.72 12.11 0.06
CA THR A 80 4.42 11.91 -1.20
C THR A 80 3.78 10.74 -1.95
N LEU A 81 3.30 10.99 -3.17
CA LEU A 81 2.88 9.95 -4.09
C LEU A 81 4.14 9.25 -4.64
N LEU A 82 4.30 7.96 -4.33
CA LEU A 82 5.50 7.21 -4.71
C LEU A 82 5.36 6.56 -6.09
N ALA A 83 4.21 5.93 -6.37
CA ALA A 83 3.97 5.24 -7.63
C ALA A 83 2.48 5.04 -7.91
N THR A 84 2.11 5.06 -9.19
CA THR A 84 0.79 4.66 -9.72
C THR A 84 0.89 3.53 -10.75
N ALA A 85 2.11 3.22 -11.17
CA ALA A 85 2.43 2.17 -12.13
C ALA A 85 3.69 1.43 -11.70
N ASP A 86 3.84 0.21 -12.20
CA ASP A 86 5.09 -0.52 -12.11
C ASP A 86 6.16 0.06 -13.06
N SER A 87 7.40 -0.42 -12.93
CA SER A 87 8.56 0.04 -13.68
C SER A 87 8.49 -0.29 -15.18
N VAL A 88 7.53 -1.10 -15.63
CA VAL A 88 7.25 -1.34 -17.06
C VAL A 88 6.03 -0.56 -17.56
N GLY A 89 5.35 0.19 -16.69
CA GLY A 89 4.26 1.10 -17.02
C GLY A 89 2.85 0.53 -16.84
N ASN A 90 2.69 -0.68 -16.29
CA ASN A 90 1.35 -1.19 -15.96
C ASN A 90 0.83 -0.48 -14.73
N HIS A 91 -0.47 -0.15 -14.72
CA HIS A 91 -1.11 0.38 -13.52
C HIS A 91 -1.00 -0.59 -12.35
N LEU A 92 -0.73 -0.05 -11.16
CA LEU A 92 -0.78 -0.85 -9.94
C LEU A 92 -2.23 -1.28 -9.67
N PRO A 93 -2.46 -2.53 -9.25
CA PRO A 93 -3.78 -2.96 -8.78
C PRO A 93 -4.11 -2.30 -7.44
N THR A 94 -5.34 -2.48 -6.97
CA THR A 94 -5.70 -2.12 -5.59
C THR A 94 -4.80 -2.87 -4.61
N ILE A 95 -4.22 -2.13 -3.66
CA ILE A 95 -3.25 -2.64 -2.71
C ILE A 95 -3.87 -2.65 -1.32
N ASP A 96 -3.79 -3.81 -0.69
CA ASP A 96 -4.42 -4.15 0.59
C ASP A 96 -3.40 -4.17 1.74
N GLY A 97 -2.19 -4.68 1.45
CA GLY A 97 -1.14 -4.83 2.46
C GLY A 97 0.20 -4.26 2.05
N SER A 98 0.99 -3.90 3.05
CA SER A 98 2.41 -3.56 2.91
C SER A 98 3.25 -4.18 4.03
N THR A 99 4.52 -4.48 3.72
CA THR A 99 5.54 -4.82 4.73
C THR A 99 6.93 -4.36 4.29
N TRP A 100 7.90 -4.41 5.21
CA TRP A 100 9.30 -4.15 4.92
C TRP A 100 10.09 -5.44 4.79
N TYR A 101 10.84 -5.57 3.70
CA TYR A 101 11.80 -6.65 3.50
C TYR A 101 13.23 -6.13 3.70
N PRO A 102 13.86 -6.40 4.86
CA PRO A 102 15.10 -5.73 5.25
C PRO A 102 16.31 -6.13 4.40
N TRP A 103 16.34 -7.35 3.85
CA TRP A 103 17.50 -7.83 3.10
C TRP A 103 17.69 -7.11 1.76
N ALA A 104 16.60 -6.91 1.01
CA ALA A 104 16.65 -6.15 -0.24
C ALA A 104 16.43 -4.64 -0.03
N GLN A 105 16.12 -4.22 1.20
CA GLN A 105 15.68 -2.87 1.54
C GLN A 105 14.52 -2.40 0.65
N ARG A 106 13.51 -3.26 0.52
CA ARG A 106 12.32 -3.01 -0.30
C ARG A 106 11.06 -3.07 0.54
N LEU A 107 10.08 -2.26 0.16
CA LEU A 107 8.70 -2.44 0.58
C LEU A 107 8.11 -3.55 -0.28
N LEU A 108 7.29 -4.42 0.31
CA LEU A 108 6.44 -5.34 -0.43
C LEU A 108 4.99 -4.91 -0.26
N PHE A 109 4.24 -4.90 -1.34
CA PHE A 109 2.83 -4.54 -1.41
C PHE A 109 2.03 -5.70 -1.99
N THR A 110 0.84 -5.94 -1.46
CA THR A 110 0.01 -7.09 -1.82
C THR A 110 -1.36 -6.67 -2.33
N SER A 111 -1.91 -7.45 -3.26
CA SER A 111 -3.24 -7.24 -3.82
C SER A 111 -4.09 -8.51 -3.69
N GLU A 112 -5.32 -8.37 -3.20
CA GLU A 112 -6.29 -9.46 -3.03
C GLU A 112 -7.18 -9.72 -4.26
N ASN A 113 -6.71 -9.43 -5.47
CA ASN A 113 -7.53 -9.51 -6.67
C ASN A 113 -7.57 -10.92 -7.32
N GLY A 114 -7.71 -11.98 -6.50
CA GLY A 114 -7.80 -13.36 -6.98
C GLY A 114 -6.67 -13.78 -7.92
N ASP A 115 -7.00 -14.27 -9.12
CA ASP A 115 -6.02 -14.68 -10.15
C ASP A 115 -5.25 -13.51 -10.79
N LYS A 116 -5.63 -12.28 -10.47
CA LYS A 116 -4.96 -11.03 -10.86
C LYS A 116 -4.23 -10.35 -9.70
N GLY A 117 -4.35 -10.89 -8.49
CA GLY A 117 -3.59 -10.44 -7.33
C GLY A 117 -2.11 -10.84 -7.42
N GLY A 118 -1.31 -10.37 -6.46
CA GLY A 118 0.12 -10.61 -6.49
C GLY A 118 0.89 -9.86 -5.41
N VAL A 119 2.20 -9.85 -5.59
CA VAL A 119 3.15 -9.11 -4.75
C VAL A 119 3.95 -8.17 -5.65
N TRP A 120 4.05 -6.91 -5.24
CA TRP A 120 4.91 -5.91 -5.86
C TRP A 120 5.98 -5.49 -4.87
N GLN A 121 7.23 -5.34 -5.31
CA GLN A 121 8.26 -4.68 -4.50
C GLN A 121 8.41 -3.23 -4.92
N ALA A 122 8.72 -2.35 -3.98
CA ALA A 122 8.95 -0.93 -4.24
C ALA A 122 10.18 -0.41 -3.50
N THR A 123 10.89 0.57 -4.08
CA THR A 123 11.87 1.37 -3.34
C THR A 123 11.14 2.35 -2.41
N PRO A 124 11.69 2.66 -1.22
CA PRO A 124 11.06 3.62 -0.30
C PRO A 124 11.22 5.09 -0.73
N ASP A 125 12.15 5.37 -1.65
CA ASP A 125 12.46 6.72 -2.12
C ASP A 125 11.58 7.18 -3.30
N TYR A 126 11.53 8.49 -3.55
CA TYR A 126 10.79 9.14 -4.63
C TYR A 126 11.69 9.51 -5.83
N PRO A 127 11.27 9.25 -7.08
CA PRO A 127 10.13 8.41 -7.45
C PRO A 127 10.43 6.93 -7.14
N SER A 128 9.40 6.18 -6.77
CA SER A 128 9.59 4.78 -6.42
C SER A 128 9.69 3.91 -7.67
N MET A 129 10.66 3.00 -7.69
CA MET A 129 10.72 1.91 -8.66
C MET A 129 9.94 0.72 -8.12
N VAL A 130 8.98 0.23 -8.89
CA VAL A 130 8.04 -0.82 -8.46
C VAL A 130 8.10 -1.98 -9.44
N ASP A 131 8.41 -3.18 -8.96
CA ASP A 131 8.48 -4.37 -9.80
C ASP A 131 7.41 -5.39 -9.40
N ASP A 132 6.77 -5.99 -10.39
CA ASP A 132 5.85 -7.11 -10.21
C ASP A 132 6.63 -8.41 -9.95
N LEU A 133 6.37 -9.05 -8.81
CA LEU A 133 7.04 -10.29 -8.39
C LEU A 133 6.25 -11.57 -8.70
N SER A 134 5.21 -11.51 -9.54
CA SER A 134 4.41 -12.67 -9.92
C SER A 134 5.19 -13.77 -10.63
N GLY A 135 6.32 -13.44 -11.28
CA GLY A 135 7.25 -14.45 -11.82
C GLY A 135 7.95 -15.29 -10.75
N ILE A 136 7.93 -14.85 -9.49
CA ILE A 136 8.57 -15.52 -8.34
C ILE A 136 7.51 -16.13 -7.41
N PHE A 137 6.52 -15.33 -7.00
CA PHE A 137 5.49 -15.76 -6.05
C PHE A 137 4.26 -16.39 -6.69
N GLY A 138 4.08 -16.22 -8.00
CA GLY A 138 2.84 -16.54 -8.70
C GLY A 138 1.78 -15.44 -8.60
N ARG A 139 0.59 -15.72 -9.12
CA ARG A 139 -0.61 -14.89 -8.98
C ARG A 139 -1.57 -15.52 -7.99
N GLY A 140 -2.22 -14.70 -7.18
CA GLY A 140 -3.16 -15.11 -6.14
C GLY A 140 -3.63 -13.91 -5.33
N GLY A 141 -4.69 -14.08 -4.55
CA GLY A 141 -5.10 -13.07 -3.57
C GLY A 141 -4.16 -13.09 -2.38
N TYR A 142 -3.47 -11.98 -2.11
CA TYR A 142 -2.61 -11.80 -0.95
C TYR A 142 -3.13 -10.64 -0.10
N GLU A 143 -3.67 -10.96 1.08
CA GLU A 143 -4.27 -10.02 2.05
C GLU A 143 -3.25 -9.48 3.07
N GLY A 144 -2.13 -10.18 3.22
CA GLY A 144 -1.03 -9.74 4.06
C GLY A 144 0.22 -10.56 3.86
N ILE A 145 1.34 -9.89 3.99
CA ILE A 145 2.66 -10.51 3.95
C ILE A 145 3.49 -9.99 5.12
N GLN A 146 4.26 -10.87 5.72
CA GLN A 146 5.28 -10.51 6.70
C GLN A 146 6.60 -11.13 6.24
N ALA A 147 7.66 -10.35 6.28
CA ALA A 147 9.00 -10.91 6.23
C ALA A 147 9.24 -11.75 7.49
N ASP A 148 9.85 -12.92 7.32
CA ASP A 148 10.24 -13.76 8.47
C ASP A 148 11.17 -12.96 9.39
N PRO A 149 10.92 -12.95 10.72
CA PRO A 149 11.79 -12.30 11.69
C PRO A 149 13.17 -12.98 11.87
N GLN A 150 13.39 -14.19 11.37
CA GLN A 150 14.69 -14.90 11.42
C GLN A 150 15.52 -14.59 10.17
N CYS A 151 16.74 -14.04 10.19
CA CYS A 151 17.63 -13.56 11.25
C CYS A 151 18.77 -12.76 10.58
N CYS A 152 19.11 -11.56 11.09
CA CYS A 152 20.44 -11.17 11.62
C CYS A 152 20.25 -10.02 12.63
#